data_AF-A0A950RVJ9-F1
#
_entry.id   AF-A0A950RVJ9-F1
#
_cell.length_a   1.000
_cell.length_b   1.000
_cell.length_c   1.000
_cell.angle_alpha   90.00
_cell.angle_beta   90.00
_cell.angle_gamma   90.00
#
_symmetry.space_group_name_H-M   'P 1'
#
loop_
_entity.id
_entity.type
_entity.pdbx_description
1 polymer ?
#
loop_
_entity_poly.entity_id
_entity_poly.type
_entity_poly.pdbx_seq_one_letter_code
_entity_poly.pdbx_strand_id
1 'polypeptide(L)'
;MTQPVQNADGDKLPLPRYVIVGARPVRLLPTPDGSMLVEAFNWGTGEFETDWQYLTRALLPDDEVDVVDAATFDRYVADLRQRIRSPKPDSSGSTS
;
A
#
# COMPACT_ATOMS: atom_id res chain seq x y z
N MET A 1 23.05 12.36 -15.61
CA MET A 1 21.74 12.90 -16.06
C MET A 1 20.78 11.71 -16.10
N THR A 2 20.03 11.49 -15.02
CA THR A 2 19.12 10.35 -14.92
C THR A 2 17.83 10.70 -15.66
N GLN A 3 17.47 9.91 -16.67
CA GLN A 3 16.27 10.17 -17.46
C GLN A 3 15.03 9.81 -16.64
N PRO A 4 13.97 10.66 -16.65
CA PRO A 4 12.71 10.30 -16.02
C PRO A 4 12.11 9.11 -16.77
N VAL A 5 11.64 8.09 -16.02
CA VAL A 5 10.94 6.94 -16.61
C VAL A 5 9.72 7.44 -17.38
N GLN A 6 9.80 7.34 -18.71
CA GLN A 6 8.74 7.73 -19.63
C GLN A 6 8.16 6.44 -20.22
N ASN A 7 6.93 6.11 -19.84
CA ASN A 7 6.13 5.11 -20.52
C ASN A 7 5.56 5.72 -21.82
N ALA A 8 5.39 4.90 -22.84
CA ALA A 8 5.23 5.27 -24.26
C ALA A 8 3.94 6.05 -24.64
N ASP A 9 3.08 6.40 -23.68
CA ASP A 9 1.79 7.04 -23.94
C ASP A 9 1.66 8.47 -23.37
N GLY A 10 2.72 9.04 -22.80
CA GLY A 10 2.70 10.43 -22.30
C GLY A 10 1.77 10.69 -21.09
N ASP A 11 0.96 9.72 -20.68
CA ASP A 11 0.15 9.77 -19.48
C ASP A 11 1.04 9.48 -18.27
N LYS A 12 1.49 10.55 -17.61
CA LYS A 12 2.21 10.43 -16.34
C LYS A 12 1.25 9.83 -15.33
N LEU A 13 1.54 8.61 -14.89
CA LEU A 13 0.86 8.02 -13.74
C LEU A 13 0.89 9.03 -12.58
N PRO A 14 -0.26 9.42 -12.03
CA PRO A 14 -0.30 10.38 -10.93
C PRO A 14 0.34 9.73 -9.71
N LEU A 15 1.59 10.11 -9.44
CA LEU A 15 2.35 9.72 -8.26
C LEU A 15 2.38 10.90 -7.27
N PRO A 16 2.27 10.64 -5.95
CA PRO A 16 2.09 9.33 -5.33
C PRO A 16 0.68 8.76 -5.54
N ARG A 17 0.59 7.43 -5.61
CA ARG A 17 -0.68 6.69 -5.74
C ARG A 17 -0.88 5.78 -4.54
N TYR A 18 -2.09 5.77 -3.99
CA TYR A 18 -2.45 4.99 -2.81
C TYR A 18 -3.58 4.03 -3.16
N VAL A 19 -3.40 2.75 -2.84
CA VAL A 19 -4.41 1.72 -3.10
C VAL A 19 -4.52 0.76 -1.92
N ILE A 20 -5.67 0.10 -1.80
CA ILE A 20 -5.90 -1.00 -0.87
C ILE A 20 -6.20 -2.23 -1.71
N VAL A 21 -5.31 -3.23 -1.66
CA VAL A 21 -5.46 -4.48 -2.40
C VAL A 21 -6.07 -5.51 -1.46
N GLY A 22 -7.38 -5.74 -1.60
CA GLY A 22 -8.20 -6.51 -0.66
C GLY A 22 -8.25 -5.86 0.73
N ALA A 23 -7.26 -6.15 1.57
CA ALA A 23 -7.11 -5.51 2.89
C ALA A 23 -5.71 -4.91 3.11
N ARG A 24 -4.79 -5.05 2.14
CA ARG A 24 -3.40 -4.63 2.29
C ARG A 24 -3.20 -3.24 1.68
N PRO A 25 -2.81 -2.23 2.47
CA PRO A 25 -2.39 -0.93 1.95
C PRO A 25 -1.14 -1.08 1.08
N VAL A 26 -1.18 -0.50 -0.12
CA VAL A 26 -0.03 -0.39 -1.04
C VAL A 26 0.09 1.06 -1.51
N ARG A 27 1.30 1.60 -1.54
CA ARG A 27 1.58 2.94 -2.06
C ARG A 27 2.69 2.93 -3.11
N LEU A 28 2.50 3.72 -4.16
CA LEU A 28 3.48 3.95 -5.21
C LEU A 28 4.02 5.35 -5.01
N LEU A 29 5.33 5.44 -4.79
CA LEU A 29 6.02 6.69 -4.52
C LEU A 29 6.99 7.01 -5.66
N PRO A 30 7.15 8.27 -6.05
CA PRO A 30 8.23 8.66 -6.95
C PRO A 30 9.57 8.61 -6.20
N THR A 31 10.62 8.13 -6.85
CA THR A 31 11.98 8.17 -6.31
C THR A 31 12.79 9.34 -6.89
N PRO A 32 13.84 9.84 -6.20
CA PRO A 32 14.64 10.99 -6.67
C PRO A 32 15.34 10.76 -8.02
N ASP A 33 15.64 9.50 -8.35
CA ASP A 33 16.20 9.09 -9.64
C ASP A 33 15.16 9.07 -10.78
N GLY A 34 13.89 9.38 -10.48
CA GLY A 34 12.81 9.39 -11.46
C GLY A 34 12.22 8.02 -11.72
N SER A 35 12.59 7.01 -10.94
CA SER A 35 11.91 5.71 -10.90
C SER A 35 10.69 5.76 -9.96
N MET A 36 10.12 4.60 -9.69
CA MET A 36 9.00 4.43 -8.78
C MET A 36 9.39 3.45 -7.68
N LEU A 37 8.79 3.57 -6.51
CA LEU A 37 8.90 2.60 -5.42
C LEU A 37 7.51 2.07 -5.12
N VAL A 38 7.38 0.75 -5.02
CA VAL A 38 6.13 0.10 -4.62
C VAL A 38 6.32 -0.43 -3.21
N GLU A 39 5.53 0.09 -2.27
CA GLU A 39 5.58 -0.35 -0.88
C GLU A 39 4.24 -0.95 -0.46
N ALA A 40 4.29 -2.14 0.11
CA ALA A 40 3.13 -2.83 0.67
C ALA A 40 3.25 -2.90 2.20
N PHE A 41 2.11 -2.81 2.88
CA PHE A 41 2.08 -2.91 4.33
C PHE A 41 2.32 -4.36 4.78
N ASN A 42 3.30 -4.54 5.67
CA ASN A 42 3.59 -5.80 6.33
C ASN A 42 2.85 -5.86 7.67
N TRP A 43 1.95 -6.83 7.81
CA TRP A 43 1.14 -7.04 9.02
C TRP A 43 1.93 -7.54 10.23
N GLY A 44 3.03 -8.26 10.00
CA GLY A 44 3.87 -8.78 11.07
C GLY A 44 4.67 -7.68 11.77
N THR A 45 5.11 -6.67 11.02
CA THR A 45 5.94 -5.56 11.54
C THR A 45 5.14 -4.28 11.74
N GLY A 46 4.03 -4.10 11.01
CA GLY A 46 3.30 -2.83 10.94
C GLY A 46 4.00 -1.75 10.10
N GLU A 47 5.01 -2.15 9.33
CA GLU A 47 5.83 -1.28 8.49
C GLU A 47 5.56 -1.49 7.00
N PHE A 48 6.06 -0.57 6.18
CA PHE A 48 5.98 -0.67 4.73
C PHE A 48 7.27 -1.28 4.19
N GLU A 49 7.13 -2.30 3.34
CA GLU A 49 8.25 -2.98 2.72
C GLU A 49 8.12 -2.89 1.20
N THR A 50 9.26 -2.82 0.52
CA THR A 50 9.28 -2.78 -0.94
C THR A 50 8.76 -4.09 -1.50
N ASP A 51 7.67 -4.04 -2.27
CA ASP A 51 7.03 -5.23 -2.81
C ASP A 51 6.47 -4.99 -4.21
N TRP A 52 7.30 -5.29 -5.20
CA TRP A 52 7.02 -5.09 -6.62
C TRP A 52 5.91 -5.99 -7.16
N GLN A 53 5.50 -7.05 -6.44
CA GLN A 53 4.42 -7.92 -6.90
C GLN A 53 3.06 -7.18 -6.99
N TYR A 54 2.92 -6.08 -6.25
CA TYR A 54 1.72 -5.24 -6.27
C TYR A 54 1.73 -4.18 -7.36
N LEU A 55 2.83 -4.03 -8.10
CA LEU A 55 2.96 -3.03 -9.17
C LEU A 55 1.82 -3.13 -10.17
N THR A 56 1.62 -4.32 -10.75
CA THR A 56 0.60 -4.53 -11.79
C THR A 56 -0.80 -4.22 -11.27
N ARG A 57 -1.14 -4.66 -10.06
CA ARG A 57 -2.45 -4.39 -9.44
C ARG A 57 -2.67 -2.92 -9.11
N ALA A 58 -1.62 -2.20 -8.73
CA ALA A 58 -1.74 -0.78 -8.45
C ALA A 58 -1.82 0.09 -9.72
N LEU A 59 -1.21 -0.36 -10.82
CA LEU A 59 -1.31 0.31 -12.11
C LEU A 59 -2.62 0.00 -12.84
N LEU A 60 -3.04 -1.26 -12.80
CA LEU A 60 -4.24 -1.80 -13.43
C LEU A 60 -5.14 -2.39 -12.33
N PRO A 61 -5.85 -1.54 -11.57
CA PRO A 61 -6.75 -2.01 -10.52
C PRO A 61 -7.89 -2.83 -11.12
N ASP A 62 -8.13 -3.99 -10.53
CA ASP A 62 -9.33 -4.80 -10.75
C ASP A 62 -10.36 -4.52 -9.66
N ASP A 63 -11.47 -5.27 -9.63
CA ASP A 63 -12.54 -5.11 -8.64
C ASP A 63 -12.10 -5.37 -7.18
N GLU A 64 -10.89 -5.93 -6.95
CA GLU A 64 -10.33 -6.17 -5.61
C GLU A 64 -9.39 -5.04 -5.14
N VAL A 65 -9.22 -3.97 -5.94
CA VAL A 65 -8.31 -2.86 -5.66
C VAL A 65 -9.06 -1.55 -5.50
N ASP A 66 -9.11 -1.06 -4.26
CA ASP A 66 -9.65 0.26 -3.95
C ASP A 66 -8.57 1.32 -4.14
N VAL A 67 -8.74 2.22 -5.11
CA VAL A 67 -7.89 3.42 -5.24
C VAL A 67 -8.41 4.49 -4.29
N VAL A 68 -7.55 4.96 -3.39
CA VAL A 68 -7.92 5.90 -2.32
C VAL A 68 -7.02 7.13 -2.32
N ASP A 69 -7.45 8.20 -1.64
CA ASP A 69 -6.61 9.35 -1.37
C ASP A 69 -5.65 9.10 -0.19
N ALA A 70 -4.66 9.98 -0.03
CA ALA A 70 -3.65 9.87 1.04
C ALA A 70 -4.29 9.90 2.44
N ALA A 71 -5.30 10.73 2.66
CA ALA A 71 -5.94 10.87 3.98
C ALA A 71 -6.71 9.61 4.38
N THR A 72 -7.36 8.95 3.42
CA THR A 72 -8.08 7.68 3.63
C THR A 72 -7.10 6.55 3.81
N PHE A 73 -6.03 6.52 3.01
CA PHE A 73 -4.94 5.58 3.18
C PHE A 73 -4.29 5.66 4.57
N ASP A 74 -3.94 6.86 5.02
CA ASP A 74 -3.29 7.08 6.32
C ASP A 74 -4.20 6.68 7.48
N ARG A 75 -5.49 7.01 7.40
CA ARG A 75 -6.49 6.57 8.39
C ARG A 75 -6.59 5.05 8.44
N TYR A 76 -6.63 4.39 7.28
CA TYR A 76 -6.70 2.95 7.20
C TYR A 76 -5.44 2.31 7.82
N VAL A 77 -4.24 2.77 7.44
CA VAL A 77 -2.96 2.29 8.01
C VAL A 77 -2.90 2.51 9.52
N ALA A 78 -3.35 3.66 10.02
CA ALA A 78 -3.36 3.95 11.44
C ALA A 78 -4.25 2.95 12.21
N ASP A 79 -5.44 2.65 11.69
CA ASP A 79 -6.33 1.64 12.27
C ASP A 79 -5.68 0.24 12.27
N LEU A 80 -5.03 -0.16 11.17
CA LEU A 80 -4.32 -1.44 11.11
C LEU A 80 -3.20 -1.54 12.14
N ARG A 81 -2.40 -0.47 12.29
CA ARG A 81 -1.33 -0.43 13.29
C ARG A 81 -1.85 -0.50 14.71
N GLN A 82 -3.02 0.08 14.99
CA GLN A 82 -3.67 -0.07 16.29
C GLN A 82 -4.10 -1.52 16.53
N ARG A 83 -4.67 -2.20 15.53
CA ARG A 83 -5.06 -3.62 15.62
C ARG A 83 -3.88 -4.55 15.86
N ILE A 84 -2.72 -4.27 15.28
CA ILE A 84 -1.49 -5.06 15.51
C ILE A 84 -0.96 -4.85 16.93
N ARG A 85 -0.97 -3.60 17.43
CA ARG A 85 -0.47 -3.25 18.77
C ARG A 85 -1.38 -3.65 19.91
N SER A 86 -2.68 -3.74 19.64
CA SER A 86 -3.66 -4.28 20.57
C SER A 86 -3.95 -5.71 20.16
N PRO A 87 -3.15 -6.71 20.59
CA PRO A 87 -3.60 -8.08 20.51
C PRO A 87 -4.90 -8.11 21.30
N LYS A 88 -6.02 -8.27 20.59
CA LYS A 88 -7.30 -8.53 21.22
C LYS A 88 -7.03 -9.69 22.20
N PRO A 89 -7.22 -9.54 23.52
CA PRO A 89 -7.13 -10.69 24.40
C PRO A 89 -8.14 -11.69 23.88
N ASP A 90 -7.64 -12.86 23.47
CA ASP A 90 -8.43 -14.00 22.99
C ASP A 90 -9.68 -14.15 23.85
N SER A 91 -10.80 -13.67 23.34
CA SER A 91 -12.12 -13.99 23.87
C SER A 91 -12.54 -15.28 23.19
N SER A 92 -11.97 -16.40 23.63
CA SER A 92 -12.42 -17.80 23.43
C SER A 92 -11.34 -18.72 24.03
N GLY A 93 -11.51 -19.48 25.10
CA GLY A 93 -12.63 -19.72 25.99
C GLY A 93 -12.16 -20.78 26.98
N SER A 94 -11.83 -20.40 28.22
CA SER A 94 -11.79 -21.35 29.32
C SER A 94 -13.23 -21.83 29.53
N THR A 95 -13.53 -23.04 29.08
CA THR A 95 -14.71 -23.75 29.57
C THR A 95 -14.21 -24.82 30.53
N SER A 96 -14.64 -24.66 31.78
CA SER A 96 -14.32 -25.46 32.96
C SER A 96 -14.73 -26.92 32.84
#